data_AF-A0A1I0KRM8-F1
#
_entry.id   AF-A0A1I0KRM8-F1
#
_cell.length_a   1.000
_cell.length_b   1.000
_cell.length_c   1.000
_cell.angle_alpha   90.00
_cell.angle_beta   90.00
_cell.angle_gamma   90.00
#
_symmetry.space_group_name_H-M   'P 1'
#
loop_
_entity.id
_entity.type
_entity.pdbx_description
1 polymer ?
#
loop_
_entity_poly.entity_id
_entity_poly.type
_entity_poly.pdbx_seq_one_letter_code
_entity_poly.pdbx_strand_id
1 'polypeptide(L)'
;MPTYHKLVRDRIPEIIAAGGQRCRTVILDEEAYRQELRRKYQEEAAEYLAAGTAEEALEELADLLEVVRALAVVHGASWEQLEATRMKKAEARGAFQRRILLVDVDEAPH
;
A
#
# COMPACT_ATOMS: atom_id res chain seq x y z
N MET A 1 -4.08 -26.37 12.05
CA MET A 1 -4.79 -25.20 11.48
C MET A 1 -3.74 -24.26 10.92
N PRO A 2 -3.94 -23.65 9.74
CA PRO A 2 -3.03 -22.64 9.24
C PRO A 2 -3.00 -21.46 10.22
N THR A 3 -1.81 -20.97 10.52
CA THR A 3 -1.61 -19.78 11.35
C THR A 3 -1.27 -18.64 10.42
N TYR A 4 -2.04 -17.55 10.50
CA TYR A 4 -1.83 -16.36 9.69
C TYR A 4 -1.27 -15.25 10.58
N HIS A 5 -0.22 -14.60 10.11
CA HIS A 5 0.40 -13.43 10.76
C HIS A 5 0.36 -12.28 9.77
N LYS A 6 -0.85 -11.75 9.54
CA LYS A 6 -1.05 -10.60 8.65
C LYS A 6 -2.03 -9.60 9.24
N LEU A 7 -1.79 -8.33 8.92
CA LEU A 7 -2.72 -7.26 9.18
C LEU A 7 -3.96 -7.44 8.28
N VAL A 8 -5.15 -7.23 8.84
CA VAL A 8 -6.42 -7.33 8.11
C VAL A 8 -7.23 -6.06 8.32
N ARG A 9 -8.15 -5.77 7.40
CA ARG A 9 -9.12 -4.68 7.56
C ARG A 9 -10.04 -4.97 8.75
N ASP A 10 -10.52 -3.91 9.40
CA ASP A 10 -11.27 -3.99 10.66
C ASP A 10 -12.50 -4.91 10.61
N ARG A 11 -13.13 -5.03 9.43
CA ARG A 11 -14.36 -5.84 9.22
C ARG A 11 -14.11 -7.31 8.91
N ILE A 12 -12.86 -7.72 8.72
CA ILE A 12 -12.53 -9.10 8.35
C ILE A 12 -12.95 -10.11 9.45
N PRO A 13 -12.77 -9.84 10.76
CA PRO A 13 -13.24 -10.75 11.79
C PRO A 13 -14.75 -11.01 11.75
N GLU A 14 -15.57 -9.98 11.51
CA GLU A 14 -17.02 -10.10 11.38
C GLU A 14 -17.42 -10.88 10.13
N ILE A 15 -16.73 -10.66 9.01
CA ILE A 15 -16.97 -11.40 7.77
C ILE A 15 -16.65 -12.89 7.97
N ILE A 16 -15.53 -13.23 8.62
CA ILE A 16 -15.16 -14.62 8.95
C ILE A 16 -16.22 -15.26 9.85
N ALA A 17 -16.67 -14.53 10.88
CA ALA A 17 -17.71 -15.01 11.80
C ALA A 17 -19.05 -15.24 11.09
N ALA A 18 -19.46 -14.34 10.19
CA ALA A 18 -20.67 -14.47 9.39
C ALA A 18 -20.61 -15.69 8.45
N GLY A 19 -19.41 -16.07 8.00
CA GLY A 19 -19.16 -17.31 7.26
C GLY A 19 -19.17 -18.60 8.10
N GLY A 20 -19.51 -18.52 9.39
CA GLY A 20 -19.56 -19.67 10.30
C GLY A 20 -18.19 -20.14 10.81
N GLN A 21 -17.13 -19.40 10.52
CA GLN A 21 -15.78 -19.68 10.98
C GLN A 21 -15.47 -18.88 12.25
N ARG A 22 -14.40 -19.27 12.95
CA ARG A 22 -13.87 -18.52 14.10
C ARG A 22 -12.44 -18.11 13.82
N CYS A 23 -12.10 -16.86 14.09
CA CYS A 23 -10.73 -16.37 14.06
C CYS A 23 -10.32 -15.85 15.44
N ARG A 24 -9.01 -15.75 15.65
CA ARG A 24 -8.42 -15.06 16.79
C ARG A 24 -7.69 -13.84 16.27
N THR A 25 -7.95 -12.70 16.88
CA THR A 25 -7.27 -11.43 16.56
C THR A 25 -6.57 -10.88 17.78
N VAL A 26 -5.65 -9.95 17.54
CA VAL A 26 -5.01 -9.12 18.56
C VAL A 26 -5.02 -7.68 18.06
N ILE A 27 -5.20 -6.72 18.96
CA ILE A 27 -5.03 -5.31 18.64
C ILE A 27 -3.57 -4.96 18.87
N LEU A 28 -2.92 -4.39 17.85
CA LEU A 28 -1.51 -4.02 17.89
C LEU A 28 -1.32 -2.68 18.61
N ASP A 29 -0.18 -2.52 19.27
CA ASP A 29 0.28 -1.18 19.68
C ASP A 29 0.79 -0.38 18.47
N GLU A 30 1.10 0.89 18.66
CA GLU A 30 1.49 1.79 17.56
C GLU A 30 2.75 1.32 16.81
N GLU A 31 3.74 0.82 17.51
CA GLU A 31 5.01 0.40 16.91
C GLU A 31 4.84 -0.90 16.13
N ALA A 32 4.17 -1.89 16.72
CA ALA A 32 3.81 -3.14 16.05
C ALA A 32 2.90 -2.86 14.84
N TYR A 33 1.94 -1.95 14.96
CA TYR A 33 1.06 -1.56 13.85
C TYR A 33 1.84 -0.91 12.70
N ARG A 34 2.77 0.01 13.00
CA ARG A 34 3.66 0.61 12.00
C ARG A 34 4.48 -0.43 11.25
N GLN A 35 5.01 -1.44 11.96
CA GLN A 35 5.77 -2.53 11.35
C GLN A 35 4.89 -3.42 10.47
N GLU A 36 3.70 -3.79 10.96
CA GLU A 36 2.76 -4.62 10.21
C GLU A 36 2.19 -3.89 8.97
N LEU A 37 2.00 -2.57 9.00
CA LEU A 37 1.65 -1.80 7.79
C LEU A 37 2.74 -1.86 6.71
N ARG A 38 4.02 -1.84 7.09
CA ARG A 38 5.13 -2.00 6.12
C ARG A 38 5.17 -3.39 5.52
N ARG A 39 4.89 -4.42 6.32
CA ARG A 39 4.76 -5.80 5.83
C ARG A 39 3.57 -5.94 4.91
N LYS A 40 2.43 -5.36 5.29
CA LYS A 40 1.22 -5.31 4.46
C LYS A 40 1.49 -4.63 3.12
N TYR A 41 2.21 -3.51 3.10
CA TYR A 41 2.61 -2.86 1.86
C TYR A 41 3.42 -3.80 0.93
N GLN A 42 4.31 -4.62 1.49
CA GLN A 42 5.08 -5.60 0.73
C GLN A 42 4.21 -6.77 0.23
N GLU A 43 3.25 -7.23 1.04
CA GLU A 43 2.25 -8.25 0.67
C GLU A 43 1.45 -7.79 -0.55
N GLU A 44 0.74 -6.65 -0.45
CA GLU A 44 -0.12 -6.15 -1.53
C GLU A 44 0.68 -5.76 -2.78
N ALA A 45 1.92 -5.26 -2.61
CA ALA A 45 2.79 -4.97 -3.75
C ALA A 45 3.21 -6.25 -4.49
N ALA A 46 3.47 -7.33 -3.75
CA ALA A 46 3.79 -8.62 -4.36
C ALA A 46 2.56 -9.21 -5.06
N GLU A 47 1.37 -9.07 -4.48
CA GLU A 47 0.10 -9.50 -5.08
C GLU A 47 -0.19 -8.71 -6.37
N TYR A 48 -0.04 -7.37 -6.37
CA TYR A 48 -0.13 -6.55 -7.58
C TYR A 48 0.83 -7.00 -8.69
N LEU A 49 2.08 -7.33 -8.33
CA LEU A 49 3.09 -7.80 -9.28
C LEU A 49 2.78 -9.22 -9.82
N ALA A 50 2.02 -10.03 -9.06
CA ALA A 50 1.62 -11.38 -9.42
C ALA A 50 0.26 -11.44 -10.15
N ALA A 51 -0.50 -10.35 -10.15
CA ALA A 51 -1.83 -10.28 -10.76
C ALA A 51 -1.79 -10.67 -12.24
N GLY A 52 -2.67 -11.59 -12.65
CA GLY A 52 -2.76 -12.11 -14.01
C GLY A 52 -3.72 -11.33 -14.90
N THR A 53 -4.59 -10.53 -14.30
CA THR A 53 -5.66 -9.79 -14.97
C THR A 53 -5.69 -8.31 -14.56
N ALA A 54 -6.39 -7.49 -15.34
CA ALA A 54 -6.54 -6.06 -15.04
C ALA A 54 -7.44 -5.83 -13.82
N GLU A 55 -8.44 -6.70 -13.65
CA GLU A 55 -9.36 -6.69 -12.52
C GLU A 55 -8.62 -7.00 -11.22
N GLU A 56 -7.86 -8.10 -11.17
CA GLU A 56 -7.00 -8.44 -10.01
C GLU A 56 -6.03 -7.29 -9.73
N ALA A 57 -5.32 -6.79 -10.74
CA ALA A 57 -4.38 -5.69 -10.56
C ALA A 57 -5.04 -4.42 -9.99
N LEU A 58 -6.31 -4.14 -10.34
CA LEU A 58 -7.05 -3.01 -9.80
C LEU A 58 -7.44 -3.21 -8.34
N GLU A 59 -7.81 -4.43 -7.95
CA GLU A 59 -8.09 -4.79 -6.54
C GLU A 59 -6.84 -4.60 -5.68
N GLU A 60 -5.68 -5.14 -6.11
CA GLU A 60 -4.43 -5.02 -5.35
C GLU A 60 -3.94 -3.56 -5.28
N LEU A 61 -4.16 -2.75 -6.32
CA LEU A 61 -3.89 -1.31 -6.26
C LEU A 61 -4.79 -0.58 -5.26
N ALA A 62 -6.04 -1.02 -5.08
CA ALA A 62 -6.95 -0.44 -4.10
C ALA A 62 -6.53 -0.82 -2.67
N ASP A 63 -6.04 -2.03 -2.45
CA ASP A 63 -5.45 -2.43 -1.17
C ASP A 63 -4.15 -1.68 -0.88
N LEU A 64 -3.24 -1.54 -1.85
CA LEU A 64 -2.06 -0.69 -1.73
C LEU A 64 -2.41 0.77 -1.37
N LEU A 65 -3.45 1.34 -1.99
CA LEU A 65 -3.90 2.69 -1.69
C LEU A 65 -4.35 2.81 -0.22
N GLU A 66 -5.09 1.84 0.31
CA GLU A 66 -5.51 1.84 1.70
C GLU A 66 -4.32 1.76 2.66
N VAL A 67 -3.31 0.93 2.34
CA VAL A 67 -2.07 0.83 3.13
C VAL A 67 -1.29 2.15 3.10
N VAL A 68 -1.17 2.80 1.93
CA VAL A 68 -0.50 4.11 1.79
C VAL A 68 -1.21 5.18 2.63
N ARG A 69 -2.55 5.18 2.66
CA ARG A 69 -3.33 6.09 3.50
C ARG A 69 -3.08 5.85 4.99
N ALA A 70 -3.08 4.60 5.44
CA ALA A 70 -2.80 4.26 6.83
C ALA A 70 -1.35 4.62 7.25
N LEU A 71 -0.38 4.38 6.36
CA LEU A 71 1.02 4.77 6.58
C LEU A 71 1.16 6.29 6.71
N ALA A 72 0.45 7.08 5.92
CA ALA A 72 0.48 8.54 6.05
C ALA A 72 0.05 8.99 7.46
N VAL A 73 -1.02 8.40 7.99
CA VAL A 73 -1.53 8.71 9.34
C VAL A 73 -0.51 8.34 10.41
N VAL A 74 0.12 7.17 10.33
CA VAL A 74 1.19 6.74 11.26
C VAL A 74 2.44 7.61 11.16
N HIS A 75 2.65 8.29 10.03
CA HIS A 75 3.68 9.30 9.84
C HIS A 75 3.24 10.73 10.25
N GLY A 76 2.05 10.88 10.85
CA GLY A 76 1.53 12.16 11.32
C GLY A 76 0.99 13.07 10.21
N ALA A 77 0.70 12.51 9.03
CA ALA A 77 0.18 13.25 7.90
C ALA A 77 -1.27 12.83 7.58
N SER A 78 -2.08 13.79 7.16
CA SER A 78 -3.39 13.52 6.57
C SER A 78 -3.27 13.07 5.12
N TRP A 79 -4.35 12.50 4.58
CA TRP A 79 -4.43 12.17 3.16
C TRP A 79 -4.23 13.40 2.26
N GLU A 80 -4.83 14.53 2.64
CA GLU A 80 -4.73 15.79 1.92
C GLU A 80 -3.29 16.32 1.89
N GLN A 81 -2.53 16.14 2.97
CA GLN A 81 -1.11 16.52 3.03
C GLN A 81 -0.24 15.62 2.14
N LEU A 82 -0.51 14.31 2.11
CA LEU A 82 0.17 13.38 1.21
C LEU A 82 -0.12 13.74 -0.26
N GLU A 83 -1.38 14.00 -0.59
CA GLU A 83 -1.80 14.34 -1.94
C GLU A 83 -1.23 15.69 -2.40
N ALA A 84 -1.23 16.70 -1.53
CA ALA A 84 -0.57 17.98 -1.81
C ALA A 84 0.94 17.79 -2.07
N THR A 85 1.60 16.88 -1.34
CA THR A 85 3.01 16.54 -1.58
C THR A 85 3.21 15.85 -2.92
N ARG A 86 2.31 14.94 -3.31
CA ARG A 86 2.30 14.28 -4.63
C ARG A 86 2.13 15.30 -5.76
N MET A 87 1.19 16.22 -5.62
CA MET A 87 0.92 17.27 -6.61
C MET A 87 2.12 18.22 -6.80
N LYS A 88 2.74 18.69 -5.71
CA LYS A 88 3.96 19.52 -5.78
C LYS A 88 5.10 18.83 -6.52
N LYS A 89 5.29 17.52 -6.30
CA LYS A 89 6.29 16.73 -7.03
C LYS A 89 5.94 16.62 -8.52
N ALA A 90 4.67 16.39 -8.85
CA ALA A 90 4.19 16.30 -10.22
C ALA A 90 4.34 17.62 -10.98
N GLU A 91 4.08 18.76 -10.33
CA GLU A 91 4.31 20.09 -10.90
C GLU A 91 5.80 20.36 -11.16
N ALA A 92 6.65 20.05 -10.18
CA ALA A 92 8.09 20.33 -10.28
C ALA A 92 8.86 19.38 -11.21
N ARG A 93 8.41 18.11 -11.36
CA ARG A 93 9.18 17.03 -12.02
C ARG A 93 8.42 16.32 -13.13
N GLY A 94 7.16 16.69 -13.37
CA GLY A 94 6.25 15.91 -14.18
C GLY A 94 5.79 14.64 -13.47
N ALA A 95 4.98 13.85 -14.16
CA ALA A 95 4.52 12.54 -13.72
C ALA A 95 4.74 11.49 -14.82
N PHE A 96 4.34 10.25 -14.56
CA PHE A 96 4.71 9.09 -15.39
C PHE A 96 3.94 8.98 -16.72
N GLN A 97 3.12 9.97 -17.11
CA GLN A 97 2.28 9.88 -18.32
C GLN A 97 3.10 9.80 -19.61
N ARG A 98 4.31 10.37 -19.61
CA ARG A 98 5.21 10.32 -20.78
C ARG A 98 5.96 9.00 -20.95
N ARG A 99 5.86 8.05 -20.00
CA ARG A 99 6.48 6.71 -20.07
C ARG A 99 8.00 6.73 -20.32
N ILE A 100 8.70 7.67 -19.69
CA ILE A 100 10.14 7.84 -19.88
C ILE A 100 10.89 6.87 -18.96
N LEU A 101 11.76 6.03 -19.54
CA LEU A 101 12.75 5.23 -18.83
C LEU A 101 14.13 5.86 -19.04
N LEU A 102 14.83 6.17 -17.96
CA LEU A 102 16.22 6.62 -18.03
C LEU A 102 17.13 5.39 -18.25
N VAL A 103 17.99 5.44 -19.27
CA VAL A 103 18.92 4.33 -19.61
C VAL A 103 20.33 4.63 -19.10
N ASP A 104 20.86 5.80 -19.41
CA ASP A 104 22.16 6.29 -18.96
C ASP A 104 22.15 7.83 -18.89
N VAL A 105 23.23 8.39 -18.33
CA VAL A 105 23.51 9.82 -18.27
C VAL A 105 24.99 9.99 -18.55
N ASP A 106 25.33 10.72 -19.62
CA ASP A 106 26.69 11.12 -19.93
C ASP A 106 26.93 12.59 -19.57
N GLU A 107 28.20 12.96 -19.33
CA GLU A 107 28.59 14.36 -19.12
C GLU A 107 28.41 15.15 -20.42
N ALA A 108 27.73 16.30 -20.33
CA ALA A 108 27.59 17.20 -21.48
C ALA A 108 28.98 17.77 -21.85
N PRO A 109 29.37 17.77 -23.14
CA PRO A 109 30.60 18.43 -23.56
C PRO A 109 30.52 19.93 -23.20
N HIS A 110 31.58 20.42 -22.55
CA HIS A 110 31.75 21.83 -22.17
C HIS A 110 31.80 22.77 -23.37
#